data_AF-A0A2P4ZA36-F1
#
_entry.id   AF-A0A2P4ZA36-F1
#
_cell.length_a   1.000
_cell.length_b   1.000
_cell.length_c   1.000
_cell.angle_alpha   90.00
_cell.angle_beta   90.00
_cell.angle_gamma   90.00
#
_symmetry.space_group_name_H-M   'P 1'
#
loop_
_entity.id
_entity.type
_entity.pdbx_description
1 polymer ?
#
loop_
_entity_poly.entity_id
_entity_poly.type
_entity_poly.pdbx_seq_one_letter_code
_entity_poly.pdbx_strand_id
1 'polypeptide(L)'
;MDNKHAPDMNYMFSPLALYFRDQEYPAERQGKKTMIGKDGWLEVTERSSYRNKQTSPKKIGILDGIRKIAKDITEVHQSRRSQPAVKGSIELHGAVSLEPREQSLLYCELEFSLSVALNAYISNQLEKGHVSPDNLKKISDAWHQRGYHRVIGFGYDLETQLELISLHINEFSFHGRRQGNATEISLLLDEMKMNARNMRVRTYCQLDSTIAKHLIDSQSLFNLINATASQQTALAEIAQFFKLVIN
;
A
#
# COMPACT_ATOMS: atom_id res chain seq x y z
N MET A 1 9.15 -43.15 12.03
CA MET A 1 9.59 -42.07 12.93
C MET A 1 9.21 -40.78 12.23
N ASP A 2 8.02 -40.28 12.58
CA ASP A 2 7.34 -39.23 11.83
C ASP A 2 7.91 -37.88 12.25
N ASN A 3 8.60 -37.25 11.31
CA ASN A 3 9.14 -35.90 11.48
C ASN A 3 7.97 -34.92 11.24
N LYS A 4 7.23 -34.61 12.31
CA LYS A 4 6.23 -33.53 12.30
C LYS A 4 6.97 -32.21 12.10
N HIS A 5 6.88 -31.67 10.88
CA HIS A 5 7.15 -30.26 10.65
C HIS A 5 6.25 -29.45 11.60
N ALA A 6 6.86 -28.77 12.56
CA ALA A 6 6.17 -27.74 13.32
C ALA A 6 5.74 -26.65 12.31
N PRO A 7 4.50 -26.16 12.36
CA PRO A 7 4.12 -25.01 11.55
C PRO A 7 4.98 -23.82 11.96
N ASP A 8 5.50 -23.10 10.99
CA ASP A 8 6.29 -21.89 11.20
C ASP A 8 5.41 -20.87 11.92
N MET A 9 5.58 -20.74 13.24
CA MET A 9 4.81 -19.87 14.14
C MET A 9 5.27 -18.42 14.00
N ASN A 10 5.42 -17.94 12.76
CA ASN A 10 5.53 -16.51 12.50
C ASN A 10 4.10 -15.98 12.52
N TYR A 11 3.56 -15.79 13.74
CA TYR A 11 2.28 -15.12 13.96
C TYR A 11 2.35 -13.75 13.29
N MET A 12 1.80 -13.67 12.08
CA MET A 12 1.68 -12.44 11.32
C MET A 12 0.69 -11.57 12.08
N PHE A 13 1.21 -10.69 12.94
CA PHE A 13 0.38 -9.77 13.70
C PHE A 13 -0.42 -8.92 12.71
N SER A 14 -1.74 -9.10 12.72
CA SER A 14 -2.68 -8.18 12.09
C SER A 14 -3.33 -7.31 13.17
N PRO A 15 -3.34 -5.98 13.03
CA PRO A 15 -4.08 -5.09 13.92
C PRO A 15 -5.59 -5.32 13.83
N LEU A 16 -6.09 -5.91 12.73
CA LEU A 16 -7.50 -6.29 12.61
C LEU A 16 -7.87 -7.46 13.51
N ALA A 17 -6.90 -8.27 13.94
CA ALA A 17 -7.13 -9.35 14.88
C ALA A 17 -7.72 -8.86 16.21
N LEU A 18 -7.57 -7.58 16.56
CA LEU A 18 -8.21 -6.98 17.73
C LEU A 18 -9.74 -6.89 17.61
N TYR A 19 -10.28 -6.89 16.40
CA TYR A 19 -11.74 -6.90 16.13
C TYR A 19 -12.35 -8.30 16.15
N PHE A 20 -11.52 -9.34 16.14
CA PHE A 20 -11.95 -10.74 16.10
C PHE A 20 -11.76 -11.49 17.43
N ARG A 21 -11.23 -10.85 18.48
CA ARG A 21 -10.80 -11.53 19.71
C ARG A 21 -11.68 -11.22 20.92
N ASP A 22 -12.09 -12.29 21.61
CA ASP A 22 -12.36 -12.28 23.04
C ASP A 22 -11.02 -12.24 23.80
N GLN A 23 -10.68 -11.09 24.38
CA GLN A 23 -9.68 -10.77 25.44
C GLN A 23 -8.31 -11.48 25.62
N GLU A 24 -7.92 -12.55 24.92
CA GLU A 24 -6.70 -13.33 25.26
C GLU A 24 -5.70 -13.50 24.10
N TYR A 25 -5.05 -12.41 23.68
CA TYR A 25 -3.75 -12.49 22.98
C TYR A 25 -2.82 -11.42 23.50
N PRO A 26 -1.49 -11.66 23.50
CA PRO A 26 -0.53 -10.64 23.88
C PRO A 26 -0.64 -9.43 22.95
N ALA A 27 -1.13 -8.32 23.50
CA ALA A 27 -1.18 -7.02 22.83
C ALA A 27 0.20 -6.39 22.65
N GLU A 28 1.25 -7.00 23.19
CA GLU A 28 2.61 -6.49 23.15
C GLU A 28 3.41 -7.07 21.98
N ARG A 29 3.68 -6.22 20.99
CA ARG A 29 4.87 -6.36 20.16
C ARG A 29 6.09 -6.19 21.07
N GLN A 30 6.95 -7.20 21.20
CA GLN A 30 8.24 -7.07 21.89
C GLN A 30 9.21 -6.21 21.06
N GLY A 31 9.00 -4.89 21.07
CA GLY A 31 9.97 -3.89 20.63
C GLY A 31 10.57 -3.19 21.85
N LYS A 32 11.66 -3.73 22.41
CA LYS A 32 12.35 -3.17 23.60
C LYS A 32 13.26 -1.99 23.28
N LYS A 33 12.80 -1.01 22.50
CA LYS A 33 13.57 0.22 22.26
C LYS A 33 12.78 1.41 22.75
N THR A 34 13.27 2.02 23.83
CA THR A 34 12.84 3.34 24.26
C THR A 34 13.25 4.33 23.17
N MET A 35 12.30 4.77 22.37
CA MET A 35 12.57 5.65 21.22
C MET A 35 12.80 7.09 21.66
N ILE A 36 12.06 7.55 22.67
CA ILE A 36 12.02 8.93 23.17
C ILE A 36 12.12 8.90 24.70
N GLY A 37 12.78 9.89 25.30
CA GLY A 37 13.13 9.94 26.72
C GLY A 37 14.64 9.88 26.92
N LYS A 38 15.08 10.09 28.16
CA LYS A 38 16.52 10.08 28.52
C LYS A 38 17.17 8.78 28.03
N ASP A 39 18.22 8.91 27.21
CA ASP A 39 18.94 7.82 26.52
C ASP A 39 18.10 7.06 25.46
N GLY A 40 17.01 7.69 25.00
CA GLY A 40 16.17 7.19 23.91
C GLY A 40 16.91 7.20 22.59
N TRP A 41 16.62 6.22 21.74
CA TRP A 41 17.34 6.01 20.48
C TRP A 41 17.31 7.22 19.53
N LEU A 42 16.27 8.06 19.60
CA LEU A 42 16.14 9.28 18.79
C LEU A 42 16.80 10.52 19.42
N GLU A 43 17.17 10.48 20.70
CA GLU A 43 17.81 11.60 21.42
C GLU A 43 19.34 11.53 21.41
N VAL A 44 19.92 10.36 21.09
CA VAL A 44 21.37 10.19 20.96
C VAL A 44 21.84 10.77 19.62
N THR A 45 22.10 12.08 19.59
CA THR A 45 22.73 12.77 18.44
C THR A 45 24.22 13.02 18.61
N GLU A 46 24.83 12.68 19.74
CA GLU A 46 26.24 13.00 20.00
C GLU A 46 27.02 11.85 20.66
N ARG A 47 27.72 11.07 19.84
CA ARG A 47 28.99 10.42 20.21
C ARG A 47 29.86 10.14 18.98
N SER A 48 30.19 11.20 18.25
CA SER A 48 31.35 11.23 17.36
C SER A 48 32.21 12.44 17.72
N SER A 49 32.86 12.35 18.88
CA SER A 49 33.81 13.35 19.34
C SER A 49 35.08 13.31 18.48
N TYR A 50 35.13 14.22 17.52
CA TYR A 50 36.29 15.02 17.08
C TYR A 50 37.61 14.33 16.70
N ARG A 51 37.90 14.35 15.38
CA ARG A 51 39.15 14.96 14.87
C ARG A 51 38.86 15.91 13.71
N ASN A 52 39.00 17.20 14.03
CA ASN A 52 39.30 18.36 13.18
C ASN A 52 40.15 18.02 11.93
N LYS A 53 40.02 18.65 10.75
CA LYS A 53 40.01 20.10 10.49
C LYS A 53 39.65 20.40 9.01
N GLN A 54 38.97 21.54 8.80
CA GLN A 54 39.05 22.49 7.67
C GLN A 54 38.52 22.04 6.28
N THR A 55 37.82 22.83 5.46
CA THR A 55 37.55 24.29 5.35
C THR A 55 36.23 24.54 4.58
N SER A 56 35.53 25.63 4.90
CA SER A 56 34.35 26.16 4.20
C SER A 56 34.66 26.70 2.78
N PRO A 57 33.65 26.97 1.92
CA PRO A 57 33.04 28.30 1.94
C PRO A 57 31.50 28.37 1.79
N LYS A 58 30.94 29.25 2.64
CA LYS A 58 29.70 30.04 2.59
C LYS A 58 28.72 29.83 1.42
N LYS A 59 27.46 29.55 1.77
CA LYS A 59 26.27 30.03 1.04
C LYS A 59 25.33 30.78 1.97
N ILE A 60 25.13 32.05 1.61
CA ILE A 60 24.03 32.96 1.99
C ILE A 60 22.71 32.21 1.69
N GLY A 61 21.80 31.99 2.64
CA GLY A 61 20.95 33.00 3.26
C GLY A 61 19.65 33.13 2.49
N ILE A 62 18.74 32.15 2.62
CA ILE A 62 17.33 32.28 2.18
C ILE A 62 16.47 32.16 3.43
N LEU A 63 16.31 33.29 4.12
CA LEU A 63 15.25 33.50 5.10
C LEU A 63 14.53 34.77 4.68
N ASP A 64 13.69 34.65 3.65
CA ASP A 64 12.60 35.57 3.36
C ASP A 64 11.60 34.82 2.47
N GLY A 65 10.55 34.27 3.08
CA GLY A 65 9.56 33.48 2.35
C GLY A 65 8.50 32.76 3.19
N ILE A 66 8.56 32.82 4.53
CA ILE A 66 7.54 32.22 5.40
C ILE A 66 6.87 33.33 6.21
N ARG A 67 6.12 34.21 5.52
CA ARG A 67 5.06 35.02 6.13
C ARG A 67 4.09 35.54 5.07
N LYS A 68 3.42 34.67 4.29
CA LYS A 68 2.18 35.06 3.58
C LYS A 68 1.41 33.89 2.93
N ILE A 69 1.05 32.84 3.66
CA ILE A 69 -0.06 31.95 3.23
C ILE A 69 -0.91 31.61 4.46
N ALA A 70 -1.56 32.65 4.97
CA ALA A 70 -2.65 32.55 5.94
C ALA A 70 -3.55 33.76 5.67
N LYS A 71 -4.40 33.60 4.65
CA LYS A 71 -5.60 34.37 4.29
C LYS A 71 -5.85 34.12 2.80
N ASP A 72 -6.80 33.23 2.52
CA ASP A 72 -7.75 33.32 1.41
C ASP A 72 -8.60 32.04 1.39
N ILE A 73 -9.49 31.94 2.38
CA ILE A 73 -10.74 31.19 2.25
C ILE A 73 -11.82 32.23 2.54
N THR A 74 -12.17 33.02 1.52
CA THR A 74 -13.44 33.72 1.42
C THR A 74 -13.62 34.19 -0.02
N GLU A 75 -14.71 33.72 -0.63
CA GLU A 75 -15.51 34.40 -1.65
C GLU A 75 -14.81 34.90 -2.92
N VAL A 76 -15.01 34.16 -4.02
CA VAL A 76 -15.16 34.79 -5.34
C VAL A 76 -16.53 34.41 -5.89
N HIS A 77 -17.45 35.37 -5.78
CA HIS A 77 -18.73 35.36 -6.47
C HIS A 77 -18.56 35.74 -7.95
N GLN A 78 -19.18 34.92 -8.81
CA GLN A 78 -19.95 35.28 -10.01
C GLN A 78 -19.22 35.82 -11.26
N SER A 79 -19.27 35.02 -12.32
CA SER A 79 -19.78 35.50 -13.61
C SER A 79 -20.60 34.43 -14.31
N ARG A 80 -21.76 34.86 -14.79
CA ARG A 80 -22.92 34.09 -15.23
C ARG A 80 -22.71 33.49 -16.62
N ARG A 81 -23.13 32.24 -16.82
CA ARG A 81 -23.75 31.81 -18.09
C ARG A 81 -24.85 30.79 -17.79
N SER A 82 -26.09 31.23 -17.98
CA SER A 82 -27.30 30.46 -17.74
C SER A 82 -27.45 29.32 -18.74
N GLN A 83 -27.63 28.09 -18.25
CA GLN A 83 -28.21 26.95 -18.97
C GLN A 83 -29.14 26.21 -17.99
N PRO A 84 -30.27 25.66 -18.46
CA PRO A 84 -31.42 25.35 -17.62
C PRO A 84 -31.16 24.14 -16.71
N ALA A 85 -31.75 24.22 -15.51
CA ALA A 85 -31.72 23.20 -14.49
C ALA A 85 -32.29 21.87 -15.02
N VAL A 86 -31.40 20.91 -15.28
CA VAL A 86 -31.78 19.50 -15.31
C VAL A 86 -31.87 19.04 -13.87
N LYS A 87 -33.12 18.94 -13.45
CA LYS A 87 -33.62 18.34 -12.23
C LYS A 87 -33.04 16.93 -12.06
N GLY A 88 -32.45 16.67 -10.89
CA GLY A 88 -32.10 15.33 -10.42
C GLY A 88 -30.65 14.95 -10.64
N SER A 89 -29.74 15.56 -9.88
CA SER A 89 -28.59 14.80 -9.41
C SER A 89 -29.15 13.58 -8.68
N ILE A 90 -29.09 12.41 -9.32
CA ILE A 90 -29.24 11.15 -8.62
C ILE A 90 -28.06 11.14 -7.66
N GLU A 91 -28.31 11.56 -6.42
CA GLU A 91 -27.44 11.30 -5.29
C GLU A 91 -27.34 9.78 -5.17
N LEU A 92 -26.41 9.18 -5.89
CA LEU A 92 -25.83 7.89 -5.55
C LEU A 92 -24.96 8.10 -4.31
N HIS A 93 -25.58 8.52 -3.20
CA HIS A 93 -24.93 8.52 -1.89
C HIS A 93 -24.86 7.07 -1.46
N GLY A 94 -23.83 6.37 -1.93
CA GLY A 94 -23.46 5.07 -1.37
C GLY A 94 -23.20 5.23 0.13
N ALA A 95 -23.47 4.19 0.92
CA ALA A 95 -23.14 4.20 2.33
C ALA A 95 -21.63 4.31 2.54
N VAL A 96 -21.23 5.08 3.55
CA VAL A 96 -19.88 5.09 4.12
C VAL A 96 -20.05 4.60 5.54
N SER A 97 -19.91 3.29 5.74
CA SER A 97 -20.18 2.65 7.04
C SER A 97 -18.94 2.61 7.94
N LEU A 98 -17.74 2.50 7.34
CA LEU A 98 -16.49 2.47 8.10
C LEU A 98 -16.07 3.87 8.51
N GLU A 99 -15.79 4.05 9.79
CA GLU A 99 -15.21 5.26 10.35
C GLU A 99 -13.79 5.50 9.78
N PRO A 100 -13.28 6.75 9.78
CA PRO A 100 -11.97 7.05 9.21
C PRO A 100 -10.82 6.19 9.75
N ARG A 101 -10.87 5.84 11.05
CA ARG A 101 -9.90 4.94 11.68
C ARG A 101 -9.97 3.52 11.13
N GLU A 102 -11.17 3.00 10.91
CA GLU A 102 -11.41 1.67 10.38
C GLU A 102 -10.97 1.57 8.93
N GLN A 103 -11.28 2.58 8.10
CA GLN A 103 -10.77 2.67 6.74
C GLN A 103 -9.24 2.72 6.72
N SER A 104 -8.63 3.48 7.63
CA SER A 104 -7.16 3.55 7.72
C SER A 104 -6.54 2.20 8.08
N LEU A 105 -7.13 1.44 8.99
CA LEU A 105 -6.65 0.11 9.38
C LEU A 105 -6.82 -0.89 8.23
N LEU A 106 -8.01 -0.92 7.62
CA LEU A 106 -8.32 -1.79 6.49
C LEU A 106 -7.34 -1.57 5.33
N TYR A 107 -7.15 -0.32 4.90
CA TYR A 107 -6.27 -0.03 3.77
C TYR A 107 -4.80 -0.23 4.08
N CYS A 108 -4.36 0.02 5.33
CA CYS A 108 -3.00 -0.31 5.75
C CYS A 108 -2.72 -1.82 5.61
N GLU A 109 -3.63 -2.67 6.10
CA GLU A 109 -3.47 -4.13 6.01
C GLU A 109 -3.62 -4.66 4.59
N LEU A 110 -4.54 -4.09 3.81
CA LEU A 110 -4.74 -4.47 2.42
C LEU A 110 -3.52 -4.12 1.56
N GLU A 111 -3.02 -2.89 1.67
CA GLU A 111 -1.82 -2.45 0.94
C GLU A 111 -0.60 -3.28 1.32
N PHE A 112 -0.42 -3.58 2.62
CA PHE A 112 0.65 -4.45 3.10
C PHE A 112 0.54 -5.87 2.54
N SER A 113 -0.63 -6.50 2.67
CA SER A 113 -0.86 -7.88 2.22
C SER A 113 -0.64 -8.04 0.72
N LEU A 114 -1.14 -7.09 -0.08
CA LEU A 114 -0.92 -7.06 -1.53
C LEU A 114 0.57 -6.90 -1.87
N SER A 115 1.26 -5.94 -1.23
CA SER A 115 2.66 -5.64 -1.52
C SER A 115 3.60 -6.79 -1.17
N VAL A 116 3.35 -7.49 -0.05
CA VAL A 116 4.14 -8.67 0.34
C VAL A 116 3.89 -9.84 -0.63
N ALA A 117 2.64 -10.04 -1.03
CA ALA A 117 2.28 -11.12 -1.97
C ALA A 117 2.89 -10.92 -3.36
N LEU A 118 2.82 -9.70 -3.90
CA LEU A 118 3.45 -9.38 -5.18
C LEU A 118 4.98 -9.49 -5.12
N ASN A 119 5.62 -8.99 -4.06
CA ASN A 119 7.07 -9.13 -3.91
C ASN A 119 7.50 -10.62 -3.89
N ALA A 120 6.77 -11.46 -3.15
CA ALA A 120 7.04 -12.91 -3.12
C ALA A 120 6.82 -13.56 -4.50
N TYR A 121 5.74 -13.19 -5.19
CA TYR A 121 5.45 -13.69 -6.53
C TYR A 121 6.54 -13.31 -7.55
N ILE A 122 6.95 -12.04 -7.60
CA ILE A 122 8.01 -11.57 -8.52
C ILE A 122 9.33 -12.26 -8.19
N SER A 123 9.65 -12.43 -6.90
CA SER A 123 10.85 -13.17 -6.47
C SER A 123 10.84 -14.62 -6.98
N ASN A 124 9.69 -15.30 -6.91
CA ASN A 124 9.58 -16.65 -7.44
C ASN A 124 9.67 -16.71 -8.98
N GLN A 125 9.16 -15.70 -9.69
CA GLN A 125 9.33 -15.62 -11.15
C GLN A 125 10.80 -15.36 -11.52
N LEU A 126 11.54 -14.59 -10.71
CA LEU A 126 12.98 -14.38 -10.89
C LEU A 126 13.74 -15.71 -10.75
N GLU A 127 13.46 -16.48 -9.70
CA GLU A 127 14.07 -17.80 -9.47
C GLU A 127 13.84 -18.78 -10.63
N LYS A 128 12.70 -18.65 -11.31
CA LYS A 128 12.35 -19.43 -12.52
C LYS A 128 13.00 -18.90 -13.80
N GLY A 129 13.69 -17.76 -13.75
CA GLY A 129 14.29 -17.12 -14.93
C GLY A 129 13.29 -16.41 -15.85
N HIS A 130 12.08 -16.14 -15.38
CA HIS A 130 11.03 -15.47 -16.17
C HIS A 130 11.13 -13.93 -16.14
N VAL A 131 12.08 -13.37 -15.40
CA VAL A 131 12.21 -11.92 -15.24
C VAL A 131 13.24 -11.38 -16.23
N SER A 132 12.80 -10.45 -17.10
CA SER A 132 13.64 -9.80 -18.09
C SER A 132 14.48 -8.68 -17.46
N PRO A 133 15.83 -8.71 -17.63
CA PRO A 133 16.71 -7.65 -17.12
C PRO A 133 16.38 -6.27 -17.70
N ASP A 134 15.94 -6.20 -18.95
CA ASP A 134 15.62 -4.93 -19.62
C ASP A 134 14.36 -4.29 -19.02
N ASN A 135 13.34 -5.10 -18.74
CA ASN A 135 12.13 -4.64 -18.07
C ASN A 135 12.42 -4.20 -16.62
N LEU A 136 13.27 -4.94 -15.90
CA LEU A 136 13.72 -4.53 -14.56
C LEU A 136 14.46 -3.21 -14.58
N LYS A 137 15.36 -3.02 -15.55
CA LYS A 137 16.09 -1.76 -15.73
C LYS A 137 15.13 -0.61 -15.99
N LYS A 138 14.11 -0.81 -16.84
CA LYS A 138 13.07 0.21 -17.10
C LYS A 138 12.33 0.62 -15.83
N ILE A 139 11.90 -0.34 -15.00
CA ILE A 139 11.23 -0.07 -13.72
C ILE A 139 12.18 0.67 -12.76
N SER A 140 13.41 0.17 -12.60
CA SER A 140 14.41 0.77 -11.73
C SER A 140 14.74 2.21 -12.15
N ASP A 141 15.00 2.45 -13.44
CA ASP A 141 15.33 3.78 -13.95
C ASP A 141 14.16 4.75 -13.72
N ALA A 142 12.92 4.33 -13.99
CA ALA A 142 11.72 5.14 -13.73
C ALA A 142 11.53 5.43 -12.24
N TRP A 143 11.81 4.47 -11.35
CA TRP A 143 11.74 4.64 -9.91
C TRP A 143 12.76 5.67 -9.41
N HIS A 144 14.02 5.57 -9.89
CA HIS A 144 15.08 6.53 -9.54
C HIS A 144 14.80 7.93 -10.10
N GLN A 145 14.25 8.05 -11.31
CA GLN A 145 13.89 9.33 -11.92
C GLN A 145 12.81 10.08 -11.12
N ARG A 146 11.96 9.36 -10.39
CA ARG A 146 10.98 9.96 -9.45
C ARG A 146 11.61 10.43 -8.13
N GLY A 147 12.92 10.23 -7.94
CA GLY A 147 13.65 10.60 -6.72
C GLY A 147 13.46 9.62 -5.56
N TYR A 148 12.89 8.45 -5.81
CA TYR A 148 12.67 7.45 -4.77
C TYR A 148 13.93 6.68 -4.42
N HIS A 149 13.99 6.20 -3.18
CA HIS A 149 15.13 5.45 -2.66
C HIS A 149 15.19 4.04 -3.24
N ARG A 150 16.38 3.44 -3.25
CA ARG A 150 16.56 2.04 -3.66
C ARG A 150 15.72 1.13 -2.77
N VAL A 151 15.09 0.15 -3.39
CA VAL A 151 14.26 -0.85 -2.72
C VAL A 151 15.09 -2.09 -2.42
N ILE A 152 14.69 -2.84 -1.39
CA ILE A 152 15.21 -4.17 -1.10
C ILE A 152 14.32 -5.18 -1.85
N GLY A 153 14.94 -6.07 -2.64
CA GLY A 153 14.20 -7.02 -3.48
C GLY A 153 13.31 -6.30 -4.49
N PHE A 154 12.02 -6.66 -4.52
CA PHE A 154 11.00 -6.03 -5.36
C PHE A 154 10.01 -5.19 -4.55
N GLY A 155 10.42 -4.70 -3.37
CA GLY A 155 9.61 -3.90 -2.45
C GLY A 155 9.29 -2.47 -2.92
N TYR A 156 8.98 -2.30 -4.21
CA TYR A 156 8.43 -1.06 -4.77
C TYR A 156 7.04 -0.78 -4.21
N ASP A 157 6.48 0.42 -4.48
CA ASP A 157 5.07 0.64 -4.19
C ASP A 157 4.16 -0.30 -4.99
N LEU A 158 2.94 -0.53 -4.50
CA LEU A 158 2.00 -1.49 -5.07
C LEU A 158 1.76 -1.26 -6.57
N GLU A 159 1.60 0.00 -6.97
CA GLU A 159 1.39 0.37 -8.37
C GLU A 159 2.58 -0.01 -9.26
N THR A 160 3.80 0.23 -8.79
CA THR A 160 5.04 -0.10 -9.52
C THR A 160 5.27 -1.60 -9.58
N GLN A 161 4.92 -2.36 -8.52
CA GLN A 161 4.96 -3.82 -8.56
C GLN A 161 3.99 -4.39 -9.59
N LEU A 162 2.76 -3.85 -9.67
CA LEU A 162 1.78 -4.23 -10.68
C LEU A 162 2.25 -3.89 -12.09
N GLU A 163 2.85 -2.73 -12.30
CA GLU A 163 3.44 -2.34 -13.60
C GLU A 163 4.57 -3.29 -14.02
N LEU A 164 5.43 -3.71 -13.07
CA LEU A 164 6.48 -4.70 -13.35
C LEU A 164 5.85 -6.01 -13.84
N ILE A 165 4.79 -6.49 -13.18
CA ILE A 165 4.07 -7.70 -13.59
C ILE A 165 3.42 -7.51 -14.97
N SER A 166 2.81 -6.36 -15.25
CA SER A 166 2.23 -6.05 -16.56
C SER A 166 3.27 -6.07 -17.68
N LEU A 167 4.50 -5.59 -17.42
CA LEU A 167 5.60 -5.66 -18.40
C LEU A 167 6.06 -7.10 -18.70
N HIS A 168 5.73 -8.05 -17.83
CA HIS A 168 6.09 -9.46 -17.95
C HIS A 168 4.89 -10.37 -18.22
N ILE A 169 3.82 -9.83 -18.82
CA ILE A 169 2.57 -10.57 -19.00
C ILE A 169 2.71 -11.84 -19.86
N ASN A 170 3.74 -11.90 -20.72
CA ASN A 170 3.98 -13.05 -21.59
C ASN A 170 5.00 -14.03 -21.00
N GLU A 171 5.79 -13.58 -20.03
CA GLU A 171 6.90 -14.32 -19.42
C GLU A 171 6.48 -14.96 -18.09
N PHE A 172 5.63 -14.29 -17.32
CA PHE A 172 5.24 -14.76 -15.99
C PHE A 172 4.22 -15.90 -16.05
N SER A 173 4.37 -16.84 -15.12
CA SER A 173 3.39 -17.92 -14.93
C SER A 173 2.20 -17.44 -14.09
N PHE A 174 1.07 -17.22 -14.75
CA PHE A 174 -0.22 -16.87 -14.12
C PHE A 174 -1.11 -18.10 -13.90
N HIS A 175 -2.06 -17.99 -12.98
CA HIS A 175 -2.92 -19.09 -12.54
C HIS A 175 -4.40 -18.69 -12.47
N GLY A 176 -5.26 -19.68 -12.19
CA GLY A 176 -6.69 -19.49 -12.01
C GLY A 176 -7.44 -19.29 -13.33
N ARG A 177 -8.69 -18.82 -13.25
CA ARG A 177 -9.62 -18.76 -14.39
C ARG A 177 -9.16 -17.91 -15.58
N ARG A 178 -8.24 -16.96 -15.36
CA ARG A 178 -7.72 -16.04 -16.38
C ARG A 178 -6.42 -16.55 -17.02
N GLN A 179 -5.92 -17.70 -16.56
CA GLN A 179 -4.67 -18.28 -17.05
C GLN A 179 -4.73 -18.49 -18.56
N GLY A 180 -3.70 -18.03 -19.27
CA GLY A 180 -3.60 -18.15 -20.72
C GLY A 180 -4.36 -17.08 -21.51
N ASN A 181 -5.09 -16.16 -20.85
CA ASN A 181 -5.74 -15.03 -21.51
C ASN A 181 -5.05 -13.71 -21.12
N ALA A 182 -4.03 -13.32 -21.88
CA ALA A 182 -3.26 -12.09 -21.62
C ALA A 182 -4.14 -10.83 -21.57
N THR A 183 -5.22 -10.77 -22.36
CA THR A 183 -6.15 -9.62 -22.34
C THR A 183 -6.89 -9.50 -21.02
N GLU A 184 -7.45 -10.61 -20.51
CA GLU A 184 -8.14 -10.61 -19.21
C GLU A 184 -7.18 -10.35 -18.05
N ILE A 185 -5.94 -10.83 -18.16
CA ILE A 185 -4.88 -10.57 -17.18
C ILE A 185 -4.53 -9.08 -17.18
N SER A 186 -4.32 -8.48 -18.35
CA SER A 186 -4.01 -7.05 -18.49
C SER A 186 -5.12 -6.19 -17.88
N LEU A 187 -6.38 -6.53 -18.16
CA LEU A 187 -7.53 -5.80 -17.62
C LEU A 187 -7.54 -5.81 -16.08
N LEU A 188 -7.34 -6.98 -15.47
CA LEU A 188 -7.28 -7.09 -14.01
C LEU A 188 -6.07 -6.31 -13.43
N LEU A 189 -4.91 -6.35 -14.09
CA LEU A 189 -3.74 -5.60 -13.63
C LEU A 189 -3.95 -4.09 -13.74
N ASP A 190 -4.62 -3.60 -14.79
CA ASP A 190 -4.98 -2.20 -14.95
C ASP A 190 -6.01 -1.74 -13.91
N GLU A 191 -7.02 -2.57 -13.62
CA GLU A 191 -7.97 -2.36 -12.52
C GLU A 191 -7.26 -2.29 -11.16
N MET A 192 -6.31 -3.20 -10.91
CA MET A 192 -5.53 -3.19 -9.67
C MET A 192 -4.60 -1.99 -9.56
N LYS A 193 -4.03 -1.49 -10.67
CA LYS A 193 -3.27 -0.22 -10.66
C LYS A 193 -4.17 0.96 -10.31
N MET A 194 -5.40 0.99 -10.82
CA MET A 194 -6.39 2.01 -10.44
C MET A 194 -6.74 1.92 -8.95
N ASN A 195 -6.99 0.71 -8.45
CA ASN A 195 -7.25 0.47 -7.03
C ASN A 195 -6.06 0.94 -6.17
N ALA A 196 -4.82 0.63 -6.57
CA ALA A 196 -3.61 1.09 -5.86
C ALA A 196 -3.53 2.61 -5.77
N ARG A 197 -3.88 3.33 -6.84
CA ARG A 197 -3.95 4.81 -6.83
C ARG A 197 -5.06 5.31 -5.91
N ASN A 198 -6.23 4.69 -5.94
CA ASN A 198 -7.35 5.06 -5.07
C ASN A 198 -7.01 4.85 -3.59
N MET A 199 -6.37 3.72 -3.24
CA MET A 199 -5.95 3.41 -1.86
C MET A 199 -4.93 4.41 -1.32
N ARG A 200 -4.09 5.01 -2.18
CA ARG A 200 -3.13 6.06 -1.79
C ARG A 200 -3.81 7.37 -1.38
N VAL A 201 -5.06 7.59 -1.79
CA VAL A 201 -5.84 8.78 -1.42
C VAL A 201 -6.47 8.57 -0.03
N ARG A 202 -5.79 9.09 0.99
CA ARG A 202 -6.14 8.93 2.41
C ARG A 202 -7.20 9.92 2.89
N THR A 203 -8.33 10.01 2.17
CA THR A 203 -9.50 10.80 2.60
C THR A 203 -10.36 10.06 3.63
N TYR A 204 -10.25 8.73 3.67
CA TYR A 204 -10.97 7.85 4.61
C TYR A 204 -12.48 8.04 4.62
N CYS A 205 -13.03 8.36 3.44
CA CYS A 205 -14.46 8.54 3.19
C CYS A 205 -14.90 7.69 1.98
N GLN A 206 -14.24 6.56 1.76
CA GLN A 206 -14.55 5.67 0.64
C GLN A 206 -15.90 5.01 0.86
N LEU A 207 -16.68 4.87 -0.22
CA LEU A 207 -17.97 4.18 -0.18
C LEU A 207 -17.77 2.69 0.09
N ASP A 208 -18.74 2.06 0.76
CA ASP A 208 -18.72 0.62 1.04
C ASP A 208 -18.59 -0.21 -0.26
N SER A 209 -19.26 0.22 -1.33
CA SER A 209 -19.17 -0.42 -2.65
C SER A 209 -17.77 -0.33 -3.24
N THR A 210 -17.04 0.75 -2.98
CA THR A 210 -15.65 0.93 -3.43
C THR A 210 -14.71 0.02 -2.64
N ILE A 211 -14.87 -0.03 -1.32
CA ILE A 211 -14.10 -0.94 -0.46
C ILE A 211 -14.35 -2.41 -0.85
N ALA A 212 -15.62 -2.79 -1.06
CA ALA A 212 -16.00 -4.13 -1.49
C ALA A 212 -15.35 -4.50 -2.84
N LYS A 213 -15.35 -3.57 -3.81
CA LYS A 213 -14.66 -3.77 -5.09
C LYS A 213 -13.16 -3.99 -4.89
N HIS A 214 -12.50 -3.17 -4.08
CA HIS A 214 -11.07 -3.35 -3.79
C HIS A 214 -10.77 -4.75 -3.22
N LEU A 215 -11.61 -5.28 -2.33
CA LEU A 215 -11.47 -6.62 -1.77
C LEU A 215 -11.68 -7.73 -2.83
N ILE A 216 -12.71 -7.60 -3.68
CA ILE A 216 -13.01 -8.57 -4.74
C ILE A 216 -11.88 -8.63 -5.79
N ASP A 217 -11.37 -7.47 -6.19
CA ASP A 217 -10.28 -7.40 -7.16
C ASP A 217 -8.98 -7.93 -6.56
N SER A 218 -8.72 -7.65 -5.27
CA SER A 218 -7.58 -8.20 -4.53
C SER A 218 -7.64 -9.73 -4.46
N GLN A 219 -8.83 -10.30 -4.22
CA GLN A 219 -9.03 -11.75 -4.26
C GLN A 219 -8.78 -12.32 -5.66
N SER A 220 -9.24 -11.61 -6.70
CA SER A 220 -8.97 -11.98 -8.09
C SER A 220 -7.47 -11.96 -8.41
N LEU A 221 -6.74 -10.96 -7.92
CA LEU A 221 -5.29 -10.87 -8.08
C LEU A 221 -4.58 -12.01 -7.33
N PHE A 222 -4.97 -12.30 -6.09
CA PHE A 222 -4.38 -13.40 -5.31
C PHE A 222 -4.58 -14.76 -6.00
N ASN A 223 -5.74 -14.99 -6.59
CA ASN A 223 -5.98 -16.19 -7.39
C ASN A 223 -5.11 -16.21 -8.66
N LEU A 224 -4.91 -15.06 -9.31
CA LEU A 224 -4.07 -14.93 -10.50
C LEU A 224 -2.59 -15.25 -10.22
N ILE A 225 -2.05 -14.73 -9.11
CA ILE A 225 -0.64 -14.94 -8.72
C ILE A 225 -0.41 -16.25 -7.94
N ASN A 226 -1.48 -17.03 -7.70
CA ASN A 226 -1.46 -18.22 -6.84
C ASN A 226 -0.88 -17.93 -5.45
N ALA A 227 -1.45 -16.91 -4.78
CA ALA A 227 -1.07 -16.52 -3.43
C ALA A 227 -1.18 -17.72 -2.47
N THR A 228 -0.24 -17.82 -1.53
CA THR A 228 -0.17 -18.93 -0.56
C THR A 228 -1.40 -18.94 0.36
N ALA A 229 -1.65 -20.08 1.01
CA ALA A 229 -2.74 -20.20 1.98
C ALA A 229 -2.69 -19.11 3.06
N SER A 230 -1.49 -18.78 3.58
CA SER A 230 -1.32 -17.72 4.58
C SER A 230 -1.74 -16.34 4.08
N GLN A 231 -1.40 -16.00 2.83
CA GLN A 231 -1.79 -14.74 2.20
C GLN A 231 -3.30 -14.68 1.96
N GLN A 232 -3.88 -15.80 1.50
CA GLN A 232 -5.33 -15.92 1.31
C GLN A 232 -6.09 -15.74 2.65
N THR A 233 -5.59 -16.33 3.74
CA THR A 233 -6.14 -16.13 5.08
C THR A 233 -6.07 -14.67 5.50
N ALA A 234 -4.93 -13.99 5.30
CA ALA A 234 -4.79 -12.57 5.64
C ALA A 234 -5.81 -11.69 4.88
N LEU A 235 -6.04 -11.95 3.59
CA LEU A 235 -7.07 -11.23 2.82
C LEU A 235 -8.49 -11.55 3.33
N ALA A 236 -8.76 -12.81 3.68
CA ALA A 236 -10.04 -13.22 4.24
C ALA A 236 -10.32 -12.53 5.59
N GLU A 237 -9.31 -12.36 6.45
CA GLU A 237 -9.42 -11.59 7.69
C GLU A 237 -9.77 -10.13 7.40
N ILE A 238 -9.12 -9.48 6.43
CA ILE A 238 -9.47 -8.09 6.05
C ILE A 238 -10.92 -8.01 5.55
N ALA A 239 -11.36 -8.98 4.74
CA ALA A 239 -12.73 -9.03 4.25
C ALA A 239 -13.74 -9.31 5.37
N GLN A 240 -13.38 -10.13 6.35
CA GLN A 240 -14.20 -10.39 7.54
C GLN A 240 -14.33 -9.14 8.41
N PHE A 241 -13.25 -8.37 8.58
CA PHE A 241 -13.28 -7.09 9.28
C PHE A 241 -14.30 -6.14 8.63
N PHE A 242 -14.20 -5.96 7.31
CA PHE A 242 -15.15 -5.14 6.56
C PHE A 242 -16.59 -5.64 6.73
N LYS A 243 -16.81 -6.96 6.64
CA LYS A 243 -18.14 -7.56 6.84
C LYS A 243 -18.70 -7.33 8.24
N LEU A 244 -17.88 -7.35 9.29
CA LEU A 244 -18.37 -7.14 10.66
C LEU A 244 -18.81 -5.70 10.93
N VAL A 245 -18.20 -4.72 10.27
CA VAL A 245 -18.53 -3.30 10.48
C VAL A 245 -19.79 -2.89 9.71
N ILE A 246 -20.06 -3.50 8.55
CA ILE A 246 -21.24 -3.18 7.73
C ILE A 246 -22.53 -3.88 8.18
N ASN A 247 -22.46 -4.86 9.11
CA ASN A 247 -23.62 -5.59 9.64
C ASN A 247 -23.97 -5.09 11.05
#